data_AF-A0A8J3X7I8-F1
#
_entry.id   AF-A0A8J3X7I8-F1
#
_cell.length_a   1.000
_cell.length_b   1.000
_cell.length_c   1.000
_cell.angle_alpha   90.00
_cell.angle_beta   90.00
_cell.angle_gamma   90.00
#
_symmetry.space_group_name_H-M   'P 1'
#
loop_
_entity.id
_entity.type
_entity.pdbx_description
1 polymer ?
#
loop_
_entity_poly.entity_id
_entity_poly.type
_entity_poly.pdbx_seq_one_letter_code
_entity_poly.pdbx_strand_id
1 'polypeptide(L)'
;MFGTLFGSFSTYLFQQRTVRRAEAGARQEWLRRERVAAYSEFAAALTELKRAIVAVWLSQSDAAAHMQLLDDADRLGALAETARFRLRLLSGGPEPLADTAFTHIDALRHASDRDELKIRENEFESAVSEFVTDASARLLGAG
;
A
#
# COMPACT_ATOMS: atom_id res chain seq x y z
N MET A 1 -12.61 27.98 -54.99
CA MET A 1 -12.11 28.14 -53.61
C MET A 1 -12.94 27.27 -52.64
N PHE A 2 -12.68 25.97 -52.56
CA PHE A 2 -13.38 25.04 -51.64
C PHE A 2 -12.41 24.20 -50.78
N GLY A 3 -11.09 24.42 -50.89
CA GLY A 3 -10.08 23.56 -50.27
C GLY A 3 -9.73 23.85 -48.81
N THR A 4 -10.06 25.01 -48.27
CA THR A 4 -9.58 25.45 -46.94
C THR A 4 -10.56 25.19 -45.79
N LEU A 5 -11.87 25.21 -46.07
CA LEU A 5 -12.89 24.97 -45.04
C LEU A 5 -12.98 23.48 -44.63
N PHE A 6 -12.79 22.55 -45.59
CA PHE A 6 -12.84 21.11 -45.31
C PHE A 6 -11.60 20.60 -44.55
N GLY A 7 -10.44 21.22 -44.77
CA GLY A 7 -9.22 20.92 -44.04
C GLY A 7 -9.32 21.26 -42.55
N SER A 8 -9.96 22.38 -42.21
CA SER A 8 -10.06 22.84 -40.80
C SER A 8 -10.97 21.95 -39.95
N PHE A 9 -12.10 21.47 -40.50
CA PHE A 9 -13.01 20.58 -39.77
C PHE A 9 -12.39 19.19 -39.51
N SER A 10 -11.58 18.71 -40.46
CA SER A 10 -10.87 17.43 -40.36
C SER A 10 -9.77 17.45 -39.30
N THR A 11 -9.03 18.55 -39.17
CA THR A 11 -8.01 18.74 -38.13
C THR A 11 -8.62 18.87 -36.75
N TYR A 12 -9.76 19.55 -36.60
CA TYR A 12 -10.41 19.75 -35.30
C TYR A 12 -10.88 18.42 -34.67
N LEU A 13 -11.47 17.53 -35.47
CA LEU A 13 -11.90 16.20 -35.01
C LEU A 13 -10.72 15.27 -34.69
N PHE A 14 -9.59 15.41 -35.39
CA PHE A 14 -8.36 14.68 -35.08
C PHE A 14 -7.73 15.19 -33.78
N GLN A 15 -7.67 16.52 -33.60
CA GLN A 15 -7.17 17.17 -32.37
C GLN A 15 -8.01 16.78 -31.14
N GLN A 16 -9.34 16.74 -31.28
CA GLN A 16 -10.22 16.35 -30.17
C GLN A 16 -10.02 14.88 -29.75
N ARG A 17 -9.68 13.99 -30.68
CA ARG A 17 -9.39 12.57 -30.39
C ARG A 17 -8.00 12.38 -29.77
N THR A 18 -6.99 13.12 -30.21
CA THR A 18 -5.66 13.07 -29.60
C THR A 18 -5.64 13.70 -28.21
N VAL A 19 -6.37 14.80 -27.98
CA VAL A 19 -6.54 15.38 -26.64
C VAL A 19 -7.24 14.42 -25.69
N ARG A 20 -8.34 13.78 -26.12
CA ARG A 20 -9.03 12.78 -25.28
C ARG A 20 -8.19 11.54 -24.99
N ARG A 21 -7.35 11.09 -25.92
CA ARG A 21 -6.40 9.98 -25.71
C ARG A 21 -5.25 10.39 -24.78
N ALA A 22 -4.73 11.61 -24.93
CA ALA A 22 -3.70 12.16 -24.05
C ALA A 22 -4.23 12.33 -22.61
N GLU A 23 -5.45 12.82 -22.45
CA GLU A 23 -6.11 12.92 -21.14
C GLU A 23 -6.39 11.55 -20.51
N ALA A 24 -6.82 10.55 -21.30
CA ALA A 24 -7.02 9.19 -20.82
C ALA A 24 -5.70 8.56 -20.36
N GLY A 25 -4.61 8.73 -21.12
CA GLY A 25 -3.27 8.27 -20.75
C GLY A 25 -2.74 8.97 -19.50
N ALA A 26 -2.94 10.29 -19.37
CA ALA A 26 -2.56 11.02 -18.16
C ALA A 26 -3.33 10.56 -16.92
N ARG A 27 -4.64 10.28 -17.04
CA ARG A 27 -5.45 9.73 -15.94
C ARG A 27 -5.03 8.32 -15.54
N GLN A 28 -4.73 7.46 -16.51
CA GLN A 28 -4.25 6.09 -16.24
C GLN A 28 -2.89 6.10 -15.54
N GLU A 29 -1.95 6.92 -15.99
CA GLU A 29 -0.64 7.03 -15.36
C GLU A 29 -0.73 7.63 -13.95
N TRP A 30 -1.63 8.61 -13.73
CA TRP A 30 -1.89 9.13 -12.38
C TRP A 30 -2.42 8.06 -11.44
N LEU A 31 -3.42 7.27 -11.87
CA LEU A 31 -3.95 6.16 -11.08
C LEU A 31 -2.90 5.09 -10.79
N ARG A 32 -2.02 4.78 -11.75
CA ARG A 32 -0.92 3.83 -11.58
C ARG A 32 0.05 4.31 -10.51
N ARG A 33 0.44 5.59 -10.54
CA ARG A 33 1.33 6.20 -9.53
C ARG A 33 0.69 6.22 -8.15
N GLU A 34 -0.59 6.57 -8.07
CA GLU A 34 -1.33 6.60 -6.81
C GLU A 34 -1.42 5.20 -6.18
N ARG A 35 -1.63 4.17 -6.99
CA ARG A 35 -1.62 2.77 -6.54
C ARG A 35 -0.23 2.35 -6.04
N VAL A 36 0.85 2.65 -6.77
CA VAL A 36 2.22 2.38 -6.31
C VAL A 36 2.47 3.05 -4.96
N ALA A 37 2.11 4.32 -4.82
CA ALA A 37 2.27 5.07 -3.58
C ALA A 37 1.51 4.42 -2.42
N ALA A 38 0.24 4.05 -2.61
CA ALA A 38 -0.56 3.42 -1.57
C ALA A 38 -0.05 2.04 -1.17
N TYR A 39 0.35 1.18 -2.12
CA TYR A 39 0.94 -0.12 -1.81
C TYR A 39 2.24 0.03 -1.02
N SER A 40 3.13 0.93 -1.44
CA SER A 40 4.42 1.17 -0.77
C SER A 40 4.25 1.82 0.61
N GLU A 41 3.32 2.77 0.76
CA GLU A 41 3.02 3.42 2.03
C GLU A 41 2.45 2.42 3.05
N PHE A 42 1.55 1.54 2.62
CA PHE A 42 1.02 0.49 3.47
C PHE A 42 2.09 -0.51 3.90
N ALA A 43 2.94 -1.00 2.98
CA ALA A 43 4.04 -1.90 3.31
C ALA A 43 5.01 -1.24 4.32
N ALA A 44 5.37 0.02 4.10
CA ALA A 44 6.24 0.76 5.01
C ALA A 44 5.61 0.91 6.40
N ALA A 45 4.33 1.28 6.48
CA ALA A 45 3.63 1.44 7.75
C ALA A 45 3.54 0.11 8.54
N LEU A 46 3.31 -1.01 7.85
CA LEU A 46 3.34 -2.35 8.44
C LEU A 46 4.72 -2.72 9.00
N THR A 47 5.79 -2.49 8.24
CA THR A 47 7.15 -2.79 8.69
C THR A 47 7.55 -1.93 9.90
N GLU A 48 7.17 -0.65 9.91
CA GLU A 48 7.39 0.25 11.04
C GLU A 48 6.60 -0.18 12.28
N LEU A 49 5.34 -0.58 12.12
CA LEU A 49 4.53 -1.14 13.18
C LEU A 49 5.12 -2.44 13.74
N LYS A 50 5.56 -3.36 12.87
CA LYS A 50 6.24 -4.59 13.28
C LYS A 50 7.42 -4.27 14.19
N ARG A 51 8.27 -3.33 13.78
CA ARG A 51 9.45 -2.90 14.55
C ARG A 51 9.05 -2.37 15.93
N ALA A 52 8.00 -1.56 16.01
CA ALA A 52 7.51 -1.04 17.29
C ALA A 52 6.96 -2.14 18.20
N ILE A 53 6.20 -3.10 17.66
CA ILE A 53 5.67 -4.24 18.43
C ILE A 53 6.82 -5.12 18.97
N VAL A 54 7.84 -5.39 18.15
CA VAL A 54 9.02 -6.12 18.60
C VAL A 54 9.74 -5.35 19.73
N ALA A 55 9.86 -4.03 19.61
CA ALA A 55 10.44 -3.21 20.67
C ALA A 55 9.61 -3.27 21.97
N VAL A 56 8.28 -3.19 21.88
CA VAL A 56 7.36 -3.39 23.03
C VAL A 56 7.62 -4.76 23.67
N TRP A 57 7.67 -5.82 22.87
CA TRP A 57 7.89 -7.18 23.37
C TRP A 57 9.24 -7.32 24.10
N LEU A 58 10.30 -6.70 23.58
CA LEU A 58 11.63 -6.72 24.20
C LEU A 58 11.75 -5.87 25.48
N SER A 59 10.83 -4.91 25.67
CA SER A 59 10.85 -3.97 26.79
C SER A 59 10.07 -4.44 28.03
N GLN A 60 9.49 -5.64 28.02
CA GLN A 60 8.60 -6.12 29.09
C GLN A 60 9.21 -6.09 30.51
N SER A 61 10.54 -6.09 30.65
CA SER A 61 11.22 -5.99 31.95
C SER A 61 11.42 -4.55 32.45
N ASP A 62 11.16 -3.53 31.64
CA ASP A 62 11.27 -2.11 32.00
C ASP A 62 9.92 -1.41 31.79
N ALA A 63 9.17 -1.22 32.87
CA ALA A 63 7.83 -0.65 32.83
C ALA A 63 7.77 0.78 32.26
N ALA A 64 8.81 1.59 32.46
CA ALA A 64 8.82 2.98 31.98
C ALA A 64 9.06 3.02 30.46
N ALA A 65 10.02 2.24 29.96
CA ALA A 65 10.25 2.10 28.53
C ALA A 65 9.06 1.41 27.83
N HIS A 66 8.46 0.41 28.48
CA HIS A 66 7.33 -0.34 27.93
C HIS A 66 6.13 0.55 27.60
N MET A 67 5.74 1.44 28.51
CA MET A 67 4.61 2.35 28.28
C MET A 67 4.86 3.31 27.11
N GLN A 68 6.07 3.87 26.99
CA GLN A 68 6.41 4.77 25.88
C GLN A 68 6.40 4.03 24.53
N LEU A 69 6.95 2.83 24.49
CA LEU A 69 6.97 2.01 23.28
C LEU A 69 5.57 1.53 22.88
N LEU A 70 4.69 1.31 23.86
CA LEU A 70 3.30 0.94 23.60
C LEU A 70 2.52 2.10 22.96
N ASP A 71 2.66 3.33 23.48
CA ASP A 71 2.07 4.53 22.88
C ASP A 71 2.54 4.73 21.43
N ASP A 72 3.84 4.52 21.17
CA ASP A 72 4.40 4.59 19.81
C ASP A 72 3.88 3.48 18.91
N ALA A 73 3.74 2.26 19.42
CA ALA A 73 3.17 1.14 18.68
C ALA A 73 1.70 1.39 18.32
N ASP A 74 0.91 1.96 19.23
CA ASP A 74 -0.50 2.29 18.99
C ASP A 74 -0.63 3.41 17.94
N ARG A 75 0.23 4.44 18.02
CA ARG A 75 0.31 5.49 16.99
C ARG A 75 0.64 4.92 15.61
N LEU A 76 1.62 4.02 15.53
CA LEU A 76 1.99 3.35 14.28
C LEU A 76 0.88 2.40 13.80
N GLY A 77 0.14 1.77 14.71
CA GLY A 77 -1.04 0.97 14.42
C GLY A 77 -2.11 1.77 13.69
N ALA A 78 -2.42 2.97 14.20
CA ALA A 78 -3.37 3.88 13.56
C ALA A 78 -2.92 4.33 12.15
N LEU A 79 -1.61 4.56 11.96
CA LEU A 79 -1.06 4.90 10.65
C LEU A 79 -1.16 3.73 9.66
N ALA A 80 -0.85 2.50 10.10
CA ALA A 80 -0.98 1.30 9.27
C ALA A 80 -2.44 1.03 8.87
N GLU A 81 -3.39 1.19 9.80
CA GLU A 81 -4.82 1.06 9.50
C GLU A 81 -5.29 2.14 8.51
N THR A 82 -4.82 3.38 8.67
CA THR A 82 -5.13 4.47 7.72
C THR A 82 -4.63 4.15 6.31
N ALA A 83 -3.39 3.64 6.19
CA ALA A 83 -2.83 3.21 4.91
C ALA A 83 -3.63 2.05 4.31
N ARG A 84 -4.10 1.10 5.13
CA ARG A 84 -4.98 -0.01 4.71
C ARG A 84 -6.32 0.48 4.19
N PHE A 85 -6.93 1.47 4.84
CA PHE A 85 -8.18 2.07 4.35
C PHE A 85 -7.99 2.75 3.01
N ARG A 86 -6.89 3.50 2.83
CA ARG A 86 -6.55 4.11 1.54
C ARG A 86 -6.36 3.06 0.45
N LEU A 87 -5.71 1.94 0.77
CA LEU A 87 -5.57 0.80 -0.13
C LEU A 87 -6.94 0.30 -0.62
N ARG A 88 -7.86 0.02 0.31
CA ARG A 88 -9.22 -0.47 0.00
C ARG A 88 -10.00 0.53 -0.86
N LEU A 89 -9.87 1.83 -0.60
CA LEU A 89 -10.52 2.88 -1.39
C LEU A 89 -10.00 2.91 -2.84
N LEU A 90 -8.70 2.71 -3.05
CA LEU A 90 -8.07 2.73 -4.38
C LEU A 90 -8.29 1.44 -5.18
N SER A 91 -8.36 0.30 -4.50
CA SER A 91 -8.60 -1.00 -5.10
C SER A 91 -10.07 -1.29 -5.37
N GLY A 92 -10.99 -0.57 -4.70
CA GLY A 92 -12.44 -0.72 -4.88
C GLY A 92 -12.98 -2.04 -4.31
N GLY A 93 -12.25 -2.67 -3.39
CA GLY A 93 -12.59 -3.99 -2.86
C GLY A 93 -11.63 -4.46 -1.76
N PRO A 94 -11.89 -5.65 -1.18
CA PRO A 94 -11.02 -6.26 -0.19
C PRO A 94 -9.64 -6.58 -0.80
N GLU A 95 -8.60 -6.41 0.02
CA GLU A 95 -7.22 -6.73 -0.35
C GLU A 95 -6.73 -7.86 0.56
N PRO A 96 -6.99 -9.13 0.20
CA PRO A 96 -6.83 -10.26 1.11
C PRO A 96 -5.38 -10.45 1.58
N LEU A 97 -4.39 -10.24 0.70
CA LEU A 97 -2.98 -10.36 1.10
C LEU A 97 -2.54 -9.23 2.04
N ALA A 98 -3.05 -8.01 1.84
CA ALA A 98 -2.84 -6.90 2.77
C ALA A 98 -3.48 -7.20 4.13
N ASP A 99 -4.69 -7.76 4.12
CA ASP A 99 -5.44 -8.14 5.32
C ASP A 99 -4.74 -9.28 6.08
N THR A 100 -4.18 -10.27 5.38
CA THR A 100 -3.36 -11.34 5.95
C THR A 100 -2.10 -10.77 6.58
N ALA A 101 -1.33 -9.93 5.87
CA ALA A 101 -0.13 -9.29 6.41
C ALA A 101 -0.43 -8.48 7.68
N PHE A 102 -1.55 -7.76 7.69
CA PHE A 102 -2.00 -7.04 8.88
C PHE A 102 -2.39 -7.96 10.03
N THR A 103 -2.93 -9.15 9.78
CA THR A 103 -3.29 -10.11 10.83
C THR A 103 -2.05 -10.65 11.56
N HIS A 104 -0.92 -10.81 10.87
CA HIS A 104 0.32 -11.26 11.50
C HIS A 104 0.90 -10.26 12.51
N ILE A 105 0.56 -8.97 12.43
CA ILE A 105 0.90 -7.95 13.44
C ILE A 105 0.30 -8.29 14.81
N ASP A 106 -0.97 -8.71 14.83
CA ASP A 106 -1.62 -9.09 16.09
C ASP A 106 -1.02 -10.37 16.66
N ALA A 107 -0.71 -11.35 15.80
CA ALA A 107 0.01 -12.54 16.20
C ALA A 107 1.37 -12.17 16.82
N LEU A 108 2.15 -11.28 16.24
CA LEU A 108 3.46 -10.87 16.79
C LEU A 108 3.39 -10.37 18.24
N ARG A 109 2.36 -9.58 18.60
CA ARG A 109 2.18 -9.06 19.96
C ARG A 109 2.02 -10.16 21.01
N HIS A 110 1.44 -11.30 20.63
CA HIS A 110 1.10 -12.39 21.51
C HIS A 110 2.16 -13.51 21.55
N ALA A 111 3.38 -13.27 21.07
CA ALA A 111 4.43 -14.29 21.08
C ALA A 111 4.84 -14.62 22.53
N SER A 112 4.92 -15.91 22.84
CA SER A 112 5.19 -16.42 24.20
C SER A 112 6.67 -16.36 24.56
N ASP A 113 7.53 -16.56 23.56
CA ASP A 113 8.98 -16.59 23.71
C ASP A 113 9.69 -16.04 22.46
N ARG A 114 11.03 -16.01 22.52
CA ARG A 114 11.87 -15.47 21.43
C ARG A 114 11.83 -16.33 20.16
N ASP A 115 11.69 -17.64 20.28
CA ASP A 115 11.67 -18.54 19.13
C ASP A 115 10.34 -18.38 18.39
N GLU A 116 9.22 -18.32 19.11
CA GLU A 116 7.91 -18.01 18.57
C GLU A 116 7.86 -16.61 17.96
N LEU A 117 8.45 -15.60 18.62
CA LEU A 117 8.55 -14.25 18.06
C LEU A 117 9.25 -14.28 16.69
N LYS A 118 10.37 -14.99 16.60
CA LYS A 118 11.14 -15.13 15.35
C LYS A 118 10.34 -15.85 14.25
N ILE A 119 9.60 -16.90 14.60
CA ILE A 119 8.71 -17.60 13.66
C ILE A 119 7.65 -16.64 13.13
N ARG A 120 6.95 -15.92 14.02
CA ARG A 120 5.90 -14.97 13.65
C ARG A 120 6.44 -13.77 12.85
N GLU A 121 7.67 -13.33 13.12
CA GLU A 121 8.36 -12.33 12.28
C GLU A 121 8.59 -12.86 10.86
N ASN A 122 9.06 -14.09 10.70
CA ASN A 122 9.26 -14.68 9.37
C ASN A 122 7.94 -14.85 8.60
N GLU A 123 6.87 -15.25 9.28
CA GLU A 123 5.53 -15.34 8.69
C GLU A 123 5.03 -13.97 8.24
N PHE A 124 5.20 -12.94 9.06
CA PHE A 124 4.90 -11.56 8.69
C PHE A 124 5.69 -11.11 7.45
N GLU A 125 7.01 -11.31 7.42
CA GLU A 125 7.84 -10.90 6.27
C GLU A 125 7.42 -11.64 4.99
N SER A 126 7.06 -12.93 5.11
CA SER A 126 6.54 -13.72 4.00
C SER A 126 5.21 -13.15 3.49
N ALA A 127 4.27 -12.82 4.38
CA ALA A 127 2.98 -12.24 4.01
C ALA A 127 3.12 -10.86 3.34
N VAL A 128 4.00 -9.99 3.85
CA VAL A 128 4.31 -8.69 3.22
C VAL A 128 4.93 -8.89 1.84
N SER A 129 5.86 -9.84 1.69
CA SER A 129 6.49 -10.16 0.42
C SER A 129 5.49 -10.68 -0.61
N GLU A 130 4.57 -11.56 -0.21
CA GLU A 130 3.48 -12.06 -1.07
C GLU A 130 2.58 -10.91 -1.52
N PHE A 131 2.18 -10.04 -0.60
CA PHE A 131 1.39 -8.85 -0.91
C PHE A 131 2.09 -7.92 -1.92
N VAL A 132 3.36 -7.58 -1.70
CA VAL A 132 4.11 -6.69 -2.62
C VAL A 132 4.29 -7.35 -3.99
N THR A 133 4.50 -8.66 -4.03
CA THR A 133 4.65 -9.41 -5.28
C THR A 133 3.35 -9.39 -6.09
N ASP A 134 2.20 -9.65 -5.45
CA ASP A 134 0.88 -9.58 -6.08
C ASP A 134 0.55 -8.15 -6.53
N ALA A 135 0.79 -7.14 -5.69
CA ALA A 135 0.60 -5.74 -6.04
C ALA A 135 1.44 -5.34 -7.27
N SER A 136 2.71 -5.76 -7.31
CA SER A 136 3.60 -5.56 -8.45
C SER A 136 3.06 -6.22 -9.73
N ALA A 137 2.61 -7.48 -9.64
CA ALA A 137 2.04 -8.19 -10.78
C ALA A 137 0.80 -7.49 -11.34
N ARG A 138 -0.11 -7.01 -10.47
CA ARG A 138 -1.31 -6.25 -10.88
C ARG A 138 -0.96 -4.92 -11.52
N LEU A 139 0.10 -4.24 -11.06
CA LEU A 139 0.58 -2.98 -11.65
C LEU A 139 1.19 -3.19 -13.03
N LEU A 140 1.92 -4.29 -13.24
CA LEU A 140 2.55 -4.63 -14.52
C LEU A 140 1.56 -5.20 -15.53
N GLY A 141 0.55 -5.96 -15.07
CA GLY A 141 -0.50 -6.53 -15.93
C GLY A 141 -1.62 -5.56 -16.32
N ALA A 142 -1.63 -4.34 -15.75
CA ALA A 142 -2.63 -3.30 -16.06
C ALA A 142 -2.19 -2.30 -17.15
N GLY A 143 -1.06 -2.57 -17.84
CA GLY A 143 -0.59 -1.81 -19.01
C GLY A 143 -1.06 -2.42 -20.32
#